data_AF-C8N9C5-F1
#
_entry.id   AF-C8N9C5-F1
#
_cell.length_a   1.000
_cell.length_b   1.000
_cell.length_c   1.000
_cell.angle_alpha   90.00
_cell.angle_beta   90.00
_cell.angle_gamma   90.00
#
_symmetry.space_group_name_H-M   'P 1'
#
loop_
_entity.id
_entity.type
_entity.pdbx_description
1 polymer ?
#
loop_
_entity_poly.entity_id
_entity_poly.type
_entity_poly.pdbx_seq_one_letter_code
_entity_poly.pdbx_strand_id
1 'polypeptide(L)'
;MPQAGGATHFDCENGLGVNIRNLSVNQIELRLDDKTAVLDNAVAASGERYVSNNGLFGRGAEWHQKGSEAFFAFTDSYGNKVETTCRSGVIRN
;
A
#
# COMPACT_ATOMS: atom_id res chain seq x y z
N MET A 1 8.33 -22.71 -6.20
CA MET A 1 9.02 -21.53 -6.79
C MET A 1 8.36 -20.28 -6.24
N PRO A 2 9.00 -19.45 -5.38
CA PRO A 2 8.34 -18.26 -4.89
C PRO A 2 8.39 -17.19 -5.99
N GLN A 3 7.44 -17.24 -6.92
CA GLN A 3 7.17 -16.14 -7.84
C GLN A 3 6.06 -15.30 -7.22
N ALA A 4 6.45 -14.23 -6.52
CA ALA A 4 5.56 -13.12 -6.20
C ALA A 4 6.41 -11.84 -6.06
N GLY A 5 7.29 -11.61 -7.04
CA GLY A 5 8.06 -10.37 -7.17
C GLY A 5 7.19 -9.25 -7.75
N GLY A 6 6.03 -8.99 -7.15
CA GLY A 6 5.39 -7.69 -7.32
C GLY A 6 6.33 -6.63 -6.78
N ALA A 7 6.34 -5.43 -7.36
CA ALA A 7 7.19 -4.36 -6.87
C ALA A 7 6.95 -4.17 -5.36
N THR A 8 7.99 -4.39 -4.56
CA THR A 8 7.91 -4.23 -3.11
C THR A 8 8.06 -2.78 -2.70
N HIS A 9 8.34 -1.88 -3.64
CA HIS A 9 8.52 -0.46 -3.41
C HIS A 9 7.73 0.34 -4.44
N PHE A 10 6.99 1.33 -3.96
CA PHE A 10 6.19 2.25 -4.74
C PHE A 10 6.54 3.68 -4.32
N ASP A 11 6.85 4.51 -5.30
CA ASP A 11 7.04 5.94 -5.12
C ASP A 11 5.72 6.64 -5.37
N CYS A 12 5.25 7.40 -4.38
CA CYS A 12 4.04 8.19 -4.48
C CYS A 12 4.32 9.59 -4.99
N GLU A 13 3.36 10.18 -5.70
CA GLU A 13 3.46 11.53 -6.26
C GLU A 13 3.73 12.61 -5.20
N ASN A 14 3.31 12.36 -3.95
CA ASN A 14 3.57 13.24 -2.82
C ASN A 14 5.00 13.12 -2.24
N GLY A 15 5.87 12.32 -2.87
CA GLY A 15 7.25 12.05 -2.41
C GLY A 15 7.35 10.98 -1.31
N LEU A 16 6.25 10.25 -1.04
CA LEU A 16 6.22 9.18 -0.06
C LEU A 16 6.73 7.87 -0.68
N GLY A 17 7.67 7.21 -0.01
CA GLY A 17 8.17 5.88 -0.40
C GLY A 17 7.45 4.78 0.37
N VAL A 18 6.59 4.03 -0.31
CA VAL A 18 5.78 2.97 0.29
C VAL A 18 6.37 1.60 -0.05
N ASN A 19 6.62 0.80 0.97
CA ASN A 19 7.09 -0.57 0.79
C ASN A 19 5.96 -1.56 1.08
N ILE A 20 5.74 -2.50 0.18
CA ILE A 20 4.76 -3.57 0.31
C ILE A 20 5.48 -4.86 0.66
N ARG A 21 5.02 -5.51 1.73
CA ARG A 21 5.45 -6.85 2.12
C ARG A 21 4.23 -7.76 2.22
N ASN A 22 4.16 -8.77 1.36
CA ASN A 22 3.06 -9.73 1.40
C ASN A 22 3.23 -10.63 2.63
N LEU A 23 2.27 -10.58 3.55
CA LEU A 23 2.24 -11.45 4.72
C LEU A 23 1.51 -12.76 4.41
N SER A 24 0.50 -12.71 3.54
CA SER A 24 -0.29 -13.85 3.09
C SER A 24 -0.98 -13.55 1.76
N VAL A 25 -1.70 -14.53 1.20
CA VAL A 25 -2.48 -14.35 -0.04
C VAL A 25 -3.50 -13.20 0.03
N ASN A 26 -4.04 -12.95 1.23
CA ASN A 26 -5.06 -11.92 1.48
C ASN A 26 -4.55 -10.79 2.36
N GLN A 27 -3.27 -10.74 2.73
CA GLN A 27 -2.79 -9.76 3.70
C GLN A 27 -1.45 -9.20 3.30
N ILE A 28 -1.33 -7.87 3.37
CA ILE A 28 -0.12 -7.13 3.08
C ILE A 28 0.26 -6.25 4.26
N GLU A 29 1.55 -6.06 4.45
CA GLU A 29 2.13 -5.05 5.32
C GLU A 29 2.63 -3.90 4.45
N LEU A 30 2.03 -2.73 4.67
CA LEU A 30 2.46 -1.45 4.15
C LEU A 30 3.47 -0.86 5.12
N ARG A 31 4.67 -0.52 4.63
CA ARG A 31 5.69 0.17 5.40
C ARG A 31 6.03 1.51 4.75
N LEU A 32 5.72 2.58 5.48
CA LEU A 32 6.02 3.95 5.13
C LEU A 32 7.04 4.47 6.16
N ASP A 33 8.29 4.66 5.74
CA ASP A 33 9.35 5.16 6.62
C ASP A 33 9.49 4.27 7.90
N ASP A 34 9.33 4.84 9.10
CA ASP A 34 9.29 4.11 10.39
C ASP A 34 7.90 3.59 10.81
N LYS A 35 6.90 3.66 9.92
CA LYS A 35 5.53 3.22 10.18
C LYS A 35 5.17 1.97 9.38
N THR A 36 4.45 1.06 10.03
CA THR A 36 3.92 -0.15 9.41
C THR A 36 2.43 -0.27 9.65
N ALA A 37 1.72 -0.75 8.64
CA ALA A 37 0.28 -1.01 8.68
C ALA A 37 0.02 -2.36 8.04
N VAL A 38 -0.75 -3.20 8.73
CA VAL A 38 -1.23 -4.45 8.15
C VAL A 38 -2.60 -4.21 7.56
N LEU A 39 -2.77 -4.52 6.27
CA LEU A 39 -4.02 -4.39 5.54
C LEU A 39 -4.48 -5.75 5.04
N ASP A 40 -5.78 -5.95 5.13
CA ASP A 40 -6.45 -7.18 4.72
C ASP A 40 -7.16 -6.97 3.38
N ASN A 41 -7.23 -8.02 2.57
CA ASN A 41 -7.81 -7.98 1.24
C ASN A 41 -9.30 -7.66 1.36
N ALA A 42 -9.70 -6.58 0.70
CA ALA A 42 -11.08 -6.16 0.59
C ALA A 42 -11.60 -6.47 -0.82
N VAL A 43 -12.90 -6.73 -0.90
CA VAL A 43 -13.59 -6.91 -2.18
C VAL A 43 -13.41 -5.65 -3.05
N ALA A 44 -12.84 -5.85 -4.23
CA ALA A 44 -12.67 -4.83 -5.26
C ALA A 44 -13.28 -5.32 -6.58
N ALA A 45 -13.85 -4.39 -7.36
CA ALA A 45 -14.42 -4.70 -8.67
C ALA A 45 -13.33 -5.01 -9.73
N SER A 46 -12.12 -4.46 -9.56
CA SER A 46 -10.97 -4.71 -10.44
C SER A 46 -9.67 -4.33 -9.73
N GLY A 47 -8.64 -5.17 -9.85
CA GLY A 47 -7.37 -5.03 -9.14
C GLY A 47 -7.41 -5.62 -7.73
N GLU A 48 -6.43 -5.26 -6.92
CA GLU A 48 -6.30 -5.74 -5.54
C GLU A 48 -6.51 -4.57 -4.59
N ARG A 49 -7.54 -4.66 -3.75
CA ARG A 49 -7.82 -3.68 -2.71
C ARG A 49 -7.51 -4.31 -1.36
N TYR A 50 -6.84 -3.55 -0.51
CA TYR A 50 -6.53 -3.91 0.85
C TYR A 50 -6.95 -2.76 1.75
N VAL A 51 -7.59 -3.08 2.88
CA VAL A 51 -8.06 -2.08 3.84
C VAL A 51 -7.66 -2.50 5.24
N SER A 52 -7.46 -1.51 6.11
CA SER A 52 -7.25 -1.74 7.54
C SER A 52 -7.99 -0.70 8.34
N ASN A 53 -8.63 -1.15 9.42
CA ASN A 53 -9.19 -0.26 10.43
C ASN A 53 -8.09 0.37 11.29
N ASN A 54 -6.95 -0.32 11.42
CA ASN A 54 -5.84 0.05 12.28
C ASN A 54 -4.57 0.27 11.44
N GLY A 55 -4.63 1.23 10.52
CA GLY A 55 -3.55 1.57 9.60
C GLY A 55 -2.34 2.25 10.25
N LEU A 56 -1.55 2.99 9.47
CA LEU A 56 -0.21 3.48 9.85
C LEU A 56 -0.16 4.28 11.16
N PHE A 57 -1.24 4.99 11.49
CA PHE A 57 -1.34 5.87 12.67
C PHE A 57 -2.41 5.40 13.66
N GLY A 58 -2.77 4.11 13.65
CA GLY A 58 -3.93 3.61 14.41
C GLY A 58 -5.27 4.10 13.87
N ARG A 59 -5.27 4.53 12.60
CA ARG A 59 -6.43 5.06 11.88
C ARG A 59 -6.53 4.39 10.51
N GLY A 60 -7.73 4.39 9.93
CA GLY A 60 -8.02 3.69 8.69
C GLY A 60 -7.00 3.95 7.58
N ALA A 61 -6.61 2.88 6.88
CA ALA A 61 -5.76 2.92 5.71
C ALA A 61 -6.31 2.01 4.62
N GLU A 62 -6.16 2.42 3.38
CA GLU A 62 -6.62 1.73 2.19
C GLU A 62 -5.54 1.78 1.12
N TRP A 63 -5.25 0.62 0.55
CA TRP A 63 -4.30 0.43 -0.53
C TRP A 63 -5.03 -0.27 -1.67
N HIS A 64 -5.03 0.34 -2.84
CA HIS A 64 -5.63 -0.25 -4.04
C HIS A 64 -4.58 -0.29 -5.14
N GLN A 65 -4.11 -1.48 -5.51
CA GLN A 65 -3.15 -1.65 -6.60
C GLN A 65 -3.80 -2.21 -7.86
N LYS A 66 -3.28 -1.76 -9.00
CA LYS A 66 -3.65 -2.22 -10.33
C LYS A 66 -2.40 -2.23 -11.23
N GLY A 67 -1.75 -3.38 -11.33
CA GLY A 67 -0.55 -3.54 -12.15
C GLY A 67 0.62 -2.74 -11.57
N SER A 68 1.06 -1.70 -12.28
CA SER A 68 2.20 -0.85 -11.87
C SER A 68 1.80 0.44 -11.16
N GLU A 69 0.49 0.69 -11.00
CA GLU A 69 -0.05 1.85 -10.31
C GLU A 69 -0.81 1.39 -9.07
N ALA A 70 -0.70 2.15 -8.01
CA ALA A 70 -1.38 1.94 -6.74
C ALA A 70 -1.94 3.26 -6.23
N PHE A 71 -3.04 3.17 -5.51
CA PHE A 71 -3.67 4.29 -4.83
C PHE A 71 -3.59 4.04 -3.34
N PHE A 72 -3.04 5.02 -2.64
CA PHE A 72 -2.86 4.95 -1.20
C PHE A 72 -3.65 6.04 -0.51
N ALA A 73 -4.59 5.63 0.32
CA ALA A 73 -5.39 6.51 1.14
C ALA A 73 -5.18 6.16 2.62
N PHE A 74 -4.70 7.10 3.42
CA PHE A 74 -4.52 6.88 4.86
C PHE A 74 -4.87 8.14 5.63
N THR A 75 -5.15 7.97 6.92
CA THR A 75 -5.32 9.12 7.82
C THR A 75 -4.02 9.37 8.57
N ASP A 76 -3.47 10.57 8.43
CA ASP A 76 -2.23 10.96 9.10
C ASP A 76 -2.42 11.09 10.63
N SER A 77 -1.30 11.22 11.35
CA SER A 77 -1.23 11.57 12.77
C SER A 77 -2.09 12.78 13.17
N TYR A 78 -2.26 13.77 12.28
CA TYR A 78 -3.12 14.95 12.50
C TYR A 78 -4.61 14.70 12.29
N GLY A 79 -5.03 13.50 11.84
CA GLY A 79 -6.43 13.20 11.51
C GLY A 79 -6.85 13.66 10.11
N ASN A 80 -5.91 14.15 9.30
CA ASN A 80 -6.16 14.51 7.90
C ASN A 80 -6.15 13.26 7.03
N LYS A 81 -7.13 13.15 6.13
CA LYS A 81 -7.17 12.10 5.12
C LYS A 81 -6.22 12.48 3.98
N VAL A 82 -5.20 11.65 3.76
CA VAL A 82 -4.19 11.81 2.71
C VAL A 82 -4.46 10.77 1.64
N GLU A 83 -4.53 11.21 0.40
CA GLU A 83 -4.81 10.39 -0.78
C GLU A 83 -3.73 10.67 -1.81
N THR A 84 -2.99 9.64 -2.23
CA THR A 84 -1.88 9.78 -3.15
C THR A 84 -1.78 8.58 -4.08
N THR A 85 -1.37 8.81 -5.32
CA THR A 85 -1.08 7.75 -6.27
C THR A 85 0.39 7.36 -6.14
N CYS A 86 0.65 6.07 -6.08
CA CYS A 86 1.97 5.48 -6.03
C CYS A 86 2.22 4.63 -7.26
N ARG A 87 3.45 4.62 -7.75
CA ARG A 87 3.84 3.85 -8.93
C ARG A 87 4.98 2.95 -8.56
N SER A 88 4.89 1.69 -9.01
CA SER A 88 6.01 0.78 -8.89
C SER A 88 7.10 1.31 -9.82
N GLY A 89 8.14 1.89 -9.25
CA GLY A 89 9.36 2.17 -10.00
C GLY A 89 9.91 0.83 -10.47
N VAL A 90 9.54 0.41 -11.68
CA VAL A 90 10.21 -0.71 -12.34
C VAL A 90 11.66 -0.25 -12.47
N ILE A 91 12.54 -0.77 -11.61
CA ILE A 91 13.98 -0.69 -11.85
C ILE A 91 14.19 -1.49 -13.13
N ARG A 92 14.09 -0.81 -14.27
CA ARG A 92 14.43 -1.36 -15.57
C ARG A 92 15.94 -1.49 -15.56
N ASN A 93 16.43 -2.68 -15.23
CA ASN A 93 17.80 -3.07 -15.57
C ASN A 93 17.88 -3.33 -17.07
#